data_AF-A0A7Y3CLL7-F1
#
_entry.id   AF-A0A7Y3CLL7-F1
#
_cell.length_a   1.000
_cell.length_b   1.000
_cell.length_c   1.000
_cell.angle_alpha   90.00
_cell.angle_beta   90.00
_cell.angle_gamma   90.00
#
_symmetry.space_group_name_H-M   'P 1'
#
loop_
_entity.id
_entity.type
_entity.pdbx_description
1 polymer ?
#
loop_
_entity_poly.entity_id
_entity_poly.type
_entity_poly.pdbx_seq_one_letter_code
_entity_poly.pdbx_strand_id
1 'polypeptide(L)'
;MIWFRRLHKWIGLAIGIQVGIWMLSGLMMGLLDHEHVQGHHYRTVSNVAPLPASSRNVLDAVDIVELAAVATQVNDISLRSYLGGIAYQVTTAGGSQLFDAVSGSRIVVSAEDAATLAKRDYSGPGQIVSIEPVQAPAMEVRRHSGEAWRVEFDDEEATTLYVAADDGRILERRNDTWRLFDVFWMLHIMDYKEREDFNNALVILVSLIAAWFSITGVVLFFDSFRREDFLALVPGGWWRSPARIAVCAPHGEVVARVSSFVGGRLYDELARDDIVLPSNCGGGGTCGLCVVNLGPDWPVSAADRRLLSAHQREQGIRLSCQAKVANDMVVGISDEVLSAQELTAEVVECRFLTPFIREIRLRLPG
;
A
#
# COMPACT_ATOMS: atom_id res chain seq x y z
N MET A 1 -0.34 -22.01 20.59
CA MET A 1 0.50 -21.92 19.37
C MET A 1 -0.30 -21.91 18.06
N ILE A 2 -1.30 -22.78 17.86
CA ILE A 2 -2.13 -22.81 16.62
C ILE A 2 -2.94 -21.51 16.41
N TRP A 3 -3.49 -20.96 17.50
CA TRP A 3 -4.27 -19.72 17.47
C TRP A 3 -3.45 -18.51 17.00
N PHE A 4 -2.25 -18.31 17.56
CA PHE A 4 -1.34 -17.24 17.14
C PHE A 4 -0.94 -17.32 15.65
N ARG A 5 -0.76 -18.53 15.11
CA ARG A 5 -0.46 -18.71 13.68
C ARG A 5 -1.64 -18.36 12.79
N ARG A 6 -2.87 -18.72 13.18
CA ARG A 6 -4.08 -18.30 12.46
C ARG A 6 -4.25 -16.78 12.52
N LEU A 7 -4.08 -16.18 13.68
CA LEU A 7 -4.18 -14.73 13.87
C LEU A 7 -3.14 -13.99 13.00
N HIS A 8 -1.87 -14.39 13.07
CA HIS A 8 -0.81 -13.79 12.26
C HIS A 8 -1.05 -13.96 10.76
N LYS A 9 -1.56 -15.11 10.30
CA LYS A 9 -1.91 -15.33 8.89
C LYS A 9 -3.00 -14.36 8.40
N TRP A 10 -4.08 -14.21 9.16
CA TRP A 10 -5.20 -13.36 8.76
C TRP A 10 -4.89 -11.87 8.90
N ILE A 11 -4.20 -11.46 9.97
CA ILE A 11 -3.69 -10.10 10.13
C ILE A 11 -2.71 -9.77 9.01
N GLY A 12 -1.77 -10.67 8.70
CA GLY A 12 -0.81 -10.50 7.61
C GLY A 12 -1.49 -10.37 6.25
N LEU A 13 -2.56 -11.12 5.97
CA LEU A 13 -3.35 -10.97 4.76
C LEU A 13 -4.01 -9.59 4.68
N ALA A 14 -4.64 -9.14 5.76
CA ALA A 14 -5.29 -7.83 5.81
C ALA A 14 -4.28 -6.68 5.62
N ILE A 15 -3.13 -6.74 6.31
CA ILE A 15 -2.04 -5.77 6.14
C ILE A 15 -1.50 -5.83 4.70
N GLY A 16 -1.30 -7.03 4.14
CA GLY A 16 -0.81 -7.20 2.77
C GLY A 16 -1.74 -6.60 1.72
N ILE A 17 -3.06 -6.77 1.87
CA ILE A 17 -4.06 -6.12 1.01
C ILE A 17 -3.96 -4.60 1.15
N GLN A 18 -3.89 -4.09 2.38
CA GLN A 18 -3.78 -2.64 2.63
C GLN A 18 -2.50 -2.05 2.04
N VAL A 19 -1.36 -2.72 2.20
CA VAL A 19 -0.08 -2.31 1.57
C VAL A 19 -0.18 -2.36 0.04
N GLY A 20 -0.87 -3.36 -0.53
CA GLY A 20 -1.14 -3.42 -1.96
C GLY A 20 -1.95 -2.23 -2.47
N ILE A 21 -3.01 -1.84 -1.75
CA ILE A 21 -3.79 -0.63 -2.05
C ILE A 21 -2.91 0.63 -1.94
N TRP A 22 -2.08 0.69 -0.91
CA TRP A 22 -1.16 1.82 -0.69
C TRP A 22 -0.11 1.94 -1.80
N MET A 23 0.49 0.83 -2.25
CA MET A 23 1.43 0.81 -3.37
C MET A 23 0.75 1.17 -4.69
N LEU A 24 -0.44 0.62 -4.96
CA LEU A 24 -1.18 0.91 -6.19
C LEU A 24 -1.59 2.39 -6.26
N SER A 25 -2.14 2.93 -5.17
CA SER A 25 -2.51 4.36 -5.10
C SER A 25 -1.29 5.27 -5.23
N GLY A 26 -0.17 4.93 -4.57
CA GLY A 26 1.09 5.68 -4.69
C GLY A 26 1.65 5.66 -6.11
N LEU A 27 1.62 4.50 -6.78
CA LEU A 27 2.01 4.36 -8.19
C LEU A 27 1.13 5.22 -9.09
N MET A 28 -0.19 5.13 -8.94
CA MET A 28 -1.12 5.91 -9.76
C MET A 28 -0.92 7.40 -9.58
N MET A 29 -0.76 7.90 -8.35
CA MET A 29 -0.44 9.31 -8.10
C MET A 29 0.88 9.75 -8.74
N GLY A 30 1.88 8.87 -8.79
CA GLY A 30 3.17 9.15 -9.43
C GLY A 30 3.13 9.09 -10.96
N LEU A 31 2.13 8.43 -11.55
CA LEU A 31 1.93 8.35 -13.01
C LEU A 31 1.11 9.52 -13.57
N LEU A 32 0.32 10.19 -12.73
CA LEU A 32 -0.46 11.37 -13.13
C LEU A 32 0.43 12.60 -13.21
N ASP A 33 0.27 13.37 -14.28
CA ASP A 33 1.06 14.58 -14.50
C ASP A 33 0.72 15.66 -13.46
N HIS A 34 1.76 16.17 -12.79
CA HIS A 34 1.59 17.10 -11.69
C HIS A 34 1.01 18.46 -12.11
N GLU A 35 1.36 18.96 -13.28
CA GLU A 35 0.88 20.25 -13.79
C GLU A 35 -0.62 20.19 -14.14
N HIS A 36 -1.05 19.03 -14.63
CA HIS A 36 -2.45 18.73 -14.90
C HIS A 36 -3.24 18.55 -13.60
N VAL A 37 -2.71 17.83 -12.61
CA VAL A 37 -3.35 17.68 -11.29
C VAL A 37 -3.53 19.04 -10.60
N GLN A 38 -2.57 19.97 -10.71
CA GLN A 38 -2.72 21.30 -10.12
C GLN A 38 -3.65 22.24 -10.92
N GLY A 39 -4.04 21.83 -12.14
CA GLY A 39 -4.80 22.68 -13.06
C GLY A 39 -4.07 23.97 -13.44
N HIS A 40 -2.73 23.96 -13.44
CA HIS A 40 -1.92 25.16 -13.74
C HIS A 40 -1.61 25.31 -15.22
N HIS A 41 -1.73 24.26 -16.02
CA HIS A 41 -1.44 24.30 -17.46
C HIS A 41 -2.42 25.20 -18.24
N TYR A 42 -3.68 25.34 -17.81
CA TYR A 42 -4.64 26.32 -18.35
C TYR A 42 -4.70 27.63 -17.56
N ARG A 43 -3.69 27.91 -16.74
CA ARG A 43 -3.62 29.18 -16.02
C ARG A 43 -2.91 30.23 -16.86
N THR A 44 -3.60 31.32 -17.13
CA THR A 44 -3.00 32.55 -17.60
C THR A 44 -2.17 33.17 -16.48
N VAL A 45 -0.86 33.33 -16.70
CA VAL A 45 -0.02 34.15 -15.81
C VAL A 45 -0.43 35.61 -16.03
N SER A 46 -1.37 36.09 -15.22
CA SER A 46 -1.78 37.50 -15.26
C SER A 46 -0.61 38.38 -14.82
N ASN A 47 -0.10 39.21 -15.73
CA ASN A 47 0.65 40.40 -15.35
C ASN A 47 -0.34 41.36 -14.67
N VAL A 48 0.06 41.95 -13.53
CA VAL A 48 -0.75 42.95 -12.83
C VAL A 48 -1.14 44.02 -13.84
N ALA A 49 -2.44 44.12 -14.15
CA ALA A 49 -2.92 45.13 -15.07
C ALA A 49 -2.56 46.51 -14.49
N PRO A 50 -1.86 47.38 -15.24
CA PRO A 50 -1.52 48.71 -14.74
C PRO A 50 -2.80 49.45 -14.39
N LEU A 51 -2.79 50.13 -13.24
CA LEU A 51 -3.94 50.92 -12.80
C LEU A 51 -4.25 51.99 -13.87
N PRO A 52 -5.51 52.13 -14.30
CA PRO A 52 -5.87 53.10 -15.33
C PRO A 52 -5.59 54.52 -14.83
N ALA A 53 -4.78 55.29 -15.57
CA ALA A 53 -4.35 56.65 -15.20
C ALA A 53 -5.50 57.67 -15.03
N SER A 54 -6.73 57.31 -15.40
CA SER A 54 -7.95 58.11 -15.30
C SER A 54 -8.64 58.02 -13.94
N SER A 55 -8.17 57.21 -12.99
CA SER A 55 -8.76 57.07 -11.65
C SER A 55 -8.39 58.24 -10.72
N ARG A 56 -8.88 59.45 -11.04
CA ARG A 56 -8.56 60.68 -10.31
C ARG A 56 -9.43 60.93 -9.06
N ASN A 57 -10.46 60.13 -8.83
CA ASN A 57 -11.43 60.29 -7.74
C ASN A 57 -11.60 58.97 -6.97
N VAL A 58 -10.52 58.51 -6.33
CA VAL A 58 -10.57 57.37 -5.42
C VAL A 58 -10.80 57.91 -4.01
N LEU A 59 -11.73 57.32 -3.26
CA LEU A 59 -11.95 57.62 -1.85
C LEU A 59 -10.70 57.30 -1.03
N ASP A 60 -10.44 58.06 0.04
CA ASP A 60 -9.33 57.73 0.91
C ASP A 60 -9.59 56.39 1.61
N ALA A 61 -8.52 55.63 1.86
CA ALA A 61 -8.63 54.32 2.49
C ALA A 61 -9.32 54.39 3.88
N VAL A 62 -9.19 55.53 4.56
CA VAL A 62 -9.87 55.80 5.85
C VAL A 62 -11.38 55.88 5.68
N ASP A 63 -11.87 56.57 4.64
CA ASP A 63 -13.30 56.68 4.36
C ASP A 63 -13.90 55.31 4.05
N ILE A 64 -13.15 54.44 3.36
CA ILE A 64 -13.57 53.07 3.07
C ILE A 64 -13.66 52.21 4.34
N VAL A 65 -12.74 52.37 5.29
CA VAL A 65 -12.79 51.65 6.58
C VAL A 65 -14.02 52.06 7.39
N GLU A 66 -14.34 53.35 7.40
CA GLU A 66 -15.55 53.86 8.07
C GLU A 66 -16.83 53.39 7.37
N LEU A 67 -16.88 53.45 6.04
CA LEU A 67 -18.02 53.01 5.23
C LEU A 67 -18.24 51.49 5.28
N ALA A 68 -17.16 50.72 5.37
CA ALA A 68 -17.20 49.27 5.51
C ALA A 68 -17.75 48.83 6.88
N ALA A 69 -18.04 49.77 7.79
CA ALA A 69 -18.59 49.53 9.13
C ALA A 69 -17.88 48.39 9.86
N VAL A 70 -16.55 48.29 9.65
CA VAL A 70 -15.77 47.15 10.12
C VAL A 70 -15.58 47.32 11.62
N ALA A 71 -16.50 46.75 12.40
CA ALA A 71 -16.43 46.70 13.87
C ALA A 71 -15.25 45.84 14.39
N THR A 72 -14.37 45.38 13.50
CA THR A 72 -13.25 44.48 13.78
C THR A 72 -11.93 45.10 13.34
N GLN A 73 -10.83 44.70 13.97
CA GLN A 73 -9.49 45.10 13.59
C GLN A 73 -9.22 44.78 12.11
N VAL A 74 -8.93 45.81 11.32
CA VAL A 74 -8.51 45.66 9.91
C VAL A 74 -7.03 45.26 9.90
N ASN A 75 -6.73 44.18 9.18
CA ASN A 75 -5.37 43.63 9.11
C ASN A 75 -4.60 44.19 7.91
N ASP A 76 -5.26 44.32 6.76
CA ASP A 76 -4.67 44.81 5.51
C ASP A 76 -5.73 45.54 4.66
N ILE A 77 -5.29 46.58 3.96
CA ILE A 77 -6.09 47.27 2.94
C ILE A 77 -5.21 47.42 1.71
N SER A 78 -5.63 46.82 0.61
CA SER A 78 -4.90 46.88 -0.65
C SER A 78 -5.79 47.39 -1.78
N LEU A 79 -5.24 48.32 -2.58
CA LEU A 79 -5.90 48.82 -3.78
C LEU A 79 -5.53 47.93 -4.96
N ARG A 80 -6.52 47.44 -5.72
CA ARG A 80 -6.29 46.57 -6.87
C ARG A 80 -7.21 46.89 -8.03
N SER A 81 -6.76 46.53 -9.25
CA SER A 81 -7.63 46.54 -10.41
C SER A 81 -8.69 45.44 -10.29
N TYR A 82 -9.95 45.78 -10.53
CA TYR A 82 -11.07 44.85 -10.55
C TYR A 82 -11.98 45.15 -11.73
N LEU A 83 -12.12 44.19 -12.67
CA LEU A 83 -13.00 44.22 -13.85
C LEU A 83 -13.06 45.59 -14.58
N GLY A 84 -11.89 46.19 -14.84
CA GLY A 84 -11.78 47.48 -15.56
C GLY A 84 -11.91 48.73 -14.67
N GLY A 85 -12.26 48.56 -13.39
CA GLY A 85 -12.23 49.59 -12.36
C GLY A 85 -11.14 49.36 -11.32
N ILE A 86 -11.24 50.09 -10.21
CA ILE A 86 -10.37 49.98 -9.05
C ILE A 86 -11.23 49.64 -7.84
N ALA A 87 -10.79 48.66 -7.06
CA ALA A 87 -11.45 48.26 -5.84
C ALA A 87 -10.45 48.20 -4.67
N TYR A 88 -10.92 48.57 -3.49
CA TYR A 88 -10.25 48.29 -2.24
C TYR A 88 -10.59 46.87 -1.79
N GLN A 89 -9.57 46.09 -1.51
CA GLN A 89 -9.66 44.82 -0.81
C GLN A 89 -9.34 45.08 0.66
N VAL A 90 -10.33 44.87 1.52
CA VAL A 90 -10.20 45.02 2.98
C VAL A 90 -10.15 43.64 3.60
N THR A 91 -9.05 43.31 4.27
CA THR A 91 -8.86 42.02 4.92
C THR A 91 -8.98 42.17 6.43
N THR A 92 -9.84 41.36 7.03
CA THR A 92 -10.12 41.32 8.46
C THR A 92 -9.85 39.92 9.01
N ALA A 93 -10.03 39.72 10.32
CA ALA A 93 -10.00 38.38 10.91
C ALA A 93 -11.08 37.43 10.35
N GLY A 94 -12.17 37.99 9.79
CA GLY A 94 -13.32 37.22 9.26
C GLY A 94 -13.28 36.93 7.77
N GLY A 95 -12.27 37.41 7.03
CA GLY A 95 -12.17 37.24 5.58
C GLY A 95 -11.83 38.54 4.85
N SER A 96 -11.86 38.47 3.52
CA SER A 96 -11.58 39.61 2.64
C SER A 96 -12.85 40.08 1.95
N GLN A 97 -12.99 41.39 1.77
CA GLN A 97 -14.15 41.99 1.13
C GLN A 97 -13.71 43.06 0.13
N LEU A 98 -14.46 43.19 -0.97
CA LEU A 98 -14.23 44.23 -1.96
C LEU A 98 -15.17 45.42 -1.81
N PHE A 99 -14.61 46.61 -2.03
CA PHE A 99 -15.33 47.88 -2.07
C PHE A 99 -14.90 48.66 -3.32
N ASP A 100 -15.86 49.22 -4.03
CA ASP A 100 -15.59 50.06 -5.19
C ASP A 100 -14.86 51.33 -4.74
N ALA A 101 -13.71 51.62 -5.36
CA ALA A 101 -12.82 52.66 -4.87
C ALA A 101 -13.34 54.09 -5.11
N VAL A 102 -14.39 54.26 -5.91
CA VAL A 102 -14.96 55.58 -6.25
C VAL A 102 -16.24 55.85 -5.45
N SER A 103 -17.12 54.86 -5.38
CA SER A 103 -18.43 54.96 -4.71
C SER A 103 -18.41 54.51 -3.25
N GLY A 104 -17.40 53.74 -2.84
CA GLY A 104 -17.32 53.13 -1.51
C GLY A 104 -18.33 52.02 -1.27
N SER A 105 -19.09 51.63 -2.29
CA SER A 105 -20.09 50.57 -2.19
C SER A 105 -19.44 49.19 -2.11
N ARG A 106 -20.00 48.29 -1.31
CA ARG A 106 -19.52 46.91 -1.21
C ARG A 106 -19.78 46.17 -2.51
N ILE A 107 -18.75 45.57 -3.07
CA ILE A 107 -18.83 44.71 -4.26
C ILE A 107 -19.05 43.28 -3.79
N VAL A 108 -20.13 42.65 -4.25
CA VAL A 108 -20.33 41.21 -4.17
C VAL A 108 -20.17 40.67 -5.58
N VAL A 109 -19.33 39.66 -5.74
CA VAL A 109 -19.03 39.09 -7.06
C VAL A 109 -20.28 38.39 -7.58
N SER A 110 -20.84 38.90 -8.68
CA SER A 110 -21.98 38.26 -9.35
C SER A 110 -21.54 37.05 -10.18
N ALA A 111 -22.50 36.25 -10.67
CA ALA A 111 -22.20 35.17 -11.61
C ALA A 111 -21.51 35.67 -12.89
N GLU A 112 -21.87 36.86 -13.38
CA GLU A 112 -21.25 37.48 -14.57
C GLU A 112 -19.80 37.94 -14.29
N ASP A 113 -19.56 38.51 -13.11
CA ASP A 113 -18.22 38.87 -12.66
C ASP A 113 -17.34 37.62 -12.54
N ALA A 114 -17.87 36.56 -11.91
CA ALA A 114 -17.18 35.28 -11.77
C ALA A 114 -16.84 34.68 -13.14
N ALA A 115 -17.76 34.74 -14.11
CA ALA A 115 -17.51 34.30 -15.49
C ALA A 115 -16.36 35.07 -16.14
N THR A 116 -16.32 36.39 -15.94
CA THR A 116 -15.29 37.27 -16.50
C THR A 116 -13.92 37.01 -15.85
N LEU A 117 -13.89 36.86 -14.53
CA LEU A 117 -12.68 36.53 -13.77
C LEU A 117 -12.14 35.15 -14.14
N ALA A 118 -13.01 34.15 -14.28
CA ALA A 118 -12.65 32.80 -14.70
C ALA A 118 -12.10 32.79 -16.14
N LYS A 119 -12.76 33.46 -17.09
CA LYS A 119 -12.27 33.61 -18.48
C LYS A 119 -10.91 34.30 -18.56
N ARG A 120 -10.64 35.26 -17.68
CA ARG A 120 -9.33 35.93 -17.62
C ARG A 120 -8.23 35.02 -17.08
N ASP A 121 -8.56 34.14 -16.14
CA ASP A 121 -7.61 33.18 -15.58
C ASP A 121 -7.38 31.97 -16.49
N TYR A 122 -8.38 31.58 -17.27
CA TYR A 122 -8.36 30.40 -18.12
C TYR A 122 -7.73 30.66 -19.50
N SER A 123 -6.71 29.88 -19.87
CA SER A 123 -6.03 29.93 -21.18
C SER A 123 -6.32 28.72 -22.08
N GLY A 124 -7.24 27.83 -21.68
CA GLY A 124 -7.59 26.64 -22.45
C GLY A 124 -8.59 26.90 -23.58
N PRO A 125 -8.93 25.86 -24.37
CA PRO A 125 -9.77 25.99 -25.55
C PRO A 125 -11.29 26.04 -25.27
N GLY A 126 -11.71 25.67 -24.06
CA GLY A 126 -13.12 25.56 -23.68
C GLY A 126 -13.85 26.89 -23.49
N GLN A 127 -15.17 26.83 -23.48
CA GLN A 127 -16.11 27.89 -23.16
C GLN A 127 -16.87 27.57 -21.88
N ILE A 128 -17.33 28.62 -21.19
CA ILE A 128 -18.13 28.44 -19.98
C ILE A 128 -19.49 27.85 -20.37
N VAL A 129 -19.84 26.73 -19.74
CA VAL A 129 -21.13 26.04 -19.92
C VAL A 129 -22.05 26.15 -18.71
N SER A 130 -21.49 26.31 -17.51
CA SER A 130 -22.27 26.42 -16.28
C SER A 130 -21.61 27.38 -15.28
N ILE A 131 -22.44 28.10 -14.54
CA ILE A 131 -22.03 28.97 -13.42
C ILE A 131 -23.04 28.76 -12.29
N GLU A 132 -22.60 28.10 -11.22
CA GLU A 132 -23.45 27.75 -10.10
C GLU A 132 -22.88 28.28 -8.78
N PRO A 133 -23.71 28.77 -7.85
CA PRO A 133 -23.24 29.10 -6.52
C PRO A 133 -22.90 27.82 -5.75
N VAL A 134 -21.81 27.86 -4.98
CA VAL A 134 -21.37 26.77 -4.11
C VAL A 134 -20.98 27.32 -2.75
N GLN A 135 -21.40 26.63 -1.69
CA GLN A 135 -21.01 26.96 -0.33
C GLN A 135 -19.80 26.12 0.07
N ALA A 136 -18.70 26.78 0.43
CA ALA A 136 -17.55 26.10 1.01
C ALA A 136 -17.72 25.94 2.54
N PRO A 137 -17.25 24.82 3.13
CA PRO A 137 -16.46 23.77 2.49
C PRO A 137 -17.32 22.75 1.72
N ALA A 138 -16.92 22.49 0.47
CA ALA A 138 -17.45 21.42 -0.38
C ALA A 138 -16.29 20.60 -0.95
N MET A 139 -16.52 19.38 -1.43
CA MET A 139 -15.44 18.42 -1.75
C MET A 139 -14.27 18.98 -2.59
N GLU A 140 -14.51 19.83 -3.58
CA GLU A 140 -13.43 20.38 -4.44
C GLU A 140 -12.77 21.65 -3.87
N VAL A 141 -13.43 22.32 -2.91
CA VAL A 141 -13.03 23.58 -2.25
C VAL A 141 -13.01 23.47 -0.72
N ARG A 142 -12.77 22.26 -0.21
CA ARG A 142 -12.84 21.87 1.21
C ARG A 142 -11.87 22.62 2.12
N ARG A 143 -10.77 23.13 1.55
CA ARG A 143 -9.79 24.00 2.24
C ARG A 143 -10.22 25.45 2.39
N HIS A 144 -11.37 25.83 1.82
CA HIS A 144 -11.88 27.19 1.80
C HIS A 144 -13.20 27.29 2.55
N SER A 145 -13.59 28.52 2.86
CA SER A 145 -14.85 28.85 3.52
C SER A 145 -15.55 29.99 2.79
N GLY A 146 -16.87 30.08 2.98
CA GLY A 146 -17.68 31.13 2.40
C GLY A 146 -18.35 30.74 1.09
N GLU A 147 -19.06 31.69 0.50
CA GLU A 147 -19.74 31.53 -0.79
C GLU A 147 -18.73 31.64 -1.93
N ALA A 148 -18.89 30.79 -2.94
CA ALA A 148 -18.09 30.81 -4.15
C ALA A 148 -18.97 30.50 -5.37
N TRP A 149 -18.42 30.75 -6.55
CA TRP A 149 -19.00 30.40 -7.83
C TRP A 149 -18.20 29.27 -8.45
N ARG A 150 -18.89 28.21 -8.86
CA ARG A 150 -18.37 27.09 -9.64
C ARG A 150 -18.59 27.39 -11.11
N VAL A 151 -17.51 27.61 -11.85
CA VAL A 151 -17.52 27.95 -13.27
C VAL A 151 -16.95 26.76 -14.06
N GLU A 152 -17.80 26.10 -14.84
CA GLU A 152 -17.44 24.93 -15.64
C GLU A 152 -17.13 25.30 -17.09
N PHE A 153 -16.10 24.68 -17.66
CA PHE A 153 -15.69 24.80 -19.06
C PHE A 153 -15.91 23.48 -19.81
N ASP A 154 -16.23 23.54 -21.11
CA ASP A 154 -16.44 22.37 -21.99
C ASP A 154 -15.16 21.89 -22.71
N ASP A 155 -14.02 21.94 -22.04
CA ASP A 155 -12.79 21.36 -22.57
C ASP A 155 -12.68 19.84 -22.33
N GLU A 156 -11.66 19.22 -22.94
CA GLU A 156 -11.44 17.76 -22.84
C GLU A 156 -11.15 17.27 -21.41
N GLU A 157 -10.76 18.17 -20.49
CA GLU A 157 -10.43 17.83 -19.11
C GLU A 157 -11.54 18.17 -18.10
N ALA A 158 -12.68 18.68 -18.59
CA ALA A 158 -13.79 19.17 -17.76
C ALA A 158 -13.32 20.17 -16.68
N THR A 159 -12.56 21.18 -17.12
CA THR A 159 -12.00 22.20 -16.24
C THR A 159 -13.11 22.95 -15.48
N THR A 160 -12.90 23.12 -14.18
CA THR A 160 -13.79 23.84 -13.28
C THR A 160 -12.97 24.82 -12.44
N LEU A 161 -13.33 26.09 -12.50
CA LEU A 161 -12.73 27.15 -11.68
C LEU A 161 -13.68 27.52 -10.55
N TYR A 162 -13.13 27.69 -9.36
CA TYR A 162 -13.87 28.16 -8.18
C TYR A 162 -13.46 29.59 -7.87
N VAL A 163 -14.42 30.51 -7.90
CA VAL A 163 -14.20 31.95 -7.69
C VAL A 163 -14.90 32.39 -6.41
N ALA A 164 -14.19 33.02 -5.47
CA ALA A 164 -14.81 33.46 -4.21
C ALA A 164 -15.83 34.58 -4.47
N ALA A 165 -16.99 34.53 -3.80
CA ALA A 165 -18.07 35.50 -4.00
C ALA A 165 -17.82 36.85 -3.29
N ASP A 166 -16.93 36.87 -2.32
CA ASP A 166 -16.60 38.03 -1.49
C ASP A 166 -15.51 38.93 -2.09
N ASP A 167 -14.50 38.33 -2.72
CA ASP A 167 -13.33 39.06 -3.24
C ASP A 167 -12.88 38.66 -4.66
N GLY A 168 -13.57 37.72 -5.30
CA GLY A 168 -13.30 37.34 -6.69
C GLY A 168 -11.97 36.62 -6.91
N ARG A 169 -11.29 36.15 -5.86
CA ARG A 169 -10.07 35.35 -5.99
C ARG A 169 -10.42 33.97 -6.58
N ILE A 170 -9.51 33.44 -7.40
CA ILE A 170 -9.60 32.04 -7.83
C ILE A 170 -9.14 31.17 -6.65
N LEU A 171 -10.09 30.49 -6.01
CA LEU A 171 -9.85 29.58 -4.90
C LEU A 171 -9.13 28.33 -5.38
N GLU A 172 -9.66 27.70 -6.42
CA GLU A 172 -9.20 26.40 -6.91
C GLU A 172 -9.40 26.25 -8.42
N ARG A 173 -8.52 25.45 -9.03
CA ARG A 173 -8.63 24.97 -10.42
C ARG A 173 -8.72 23.45 -10.36
N ARG A 174 -9.73 22.89 -10.99
CA ARG A 174 -10.07 21.47 -10.91
C ARG A 174 -10.35 20.94 -12.29
N ASN A 175 -10.05 19.68 -12.50
CA ASN A 175 -10.26 18.95 -13.75
C ASN A 175 -10.36 17.46 -13.44
N ASP A 176 -10.61 16.64 -14.46
CA ASP A 176 -10.76 15.20 -14.28
C ASP A 176 -9.47 14.51 -13.81
N THR A 177 -8.31 15.02 -14.21
CA THR A 177 -7.01 14.53 -13.74
C THR A 177 -6.87 14.71 -12.22
N TRP A 178 -7.25 15.87 -11.69
CA TRP A 178 -7.30 16.11 -10.25
C TRP A 178 -8.34 15.23 -9.55
N ARG A 179 -9.53 15.04 -10.14
CA ARG A 179 -10.59 14.19 -9.55
C ARG A 179 -10.14 12.74 -9.42
N LEU A 180 -9.44 12.23 -10.43
CA LEU A 180 -8.83 10.91 -10.38
C LEU A 180 -7.72 10.83 -9.34
N PHE A 181 -6.85 11.85 -9.29
CA PHE A 181 -5.82 11.96 -8.26
C PHE A 181 -6.42 11.96 -6.85
N ASP A 182 -7.50 12.70 -6.61
CA ASP A 182 -8.18 12.82 -5.32
C ASP A 182 -8.73 11.47 -4.82
N VAL A 183 -9.20 10.61 -5.73
CA VAL A 183 -9.63 9.24 -5.39
C VAL A 183 -8.44 8.41 -4.89
N PHE A 184 -7.29 8.46 -5.58
CA PHE A 184 -6.10 7.74 -5.13
C PHE A 184 -5.50 8.34 -3.87
N TRP A 185 -5.54 9.67 -3.72
CA TRP A 185 -5.16 10.38 -2.52
C TRP A 185 -5.97 9.89 -1.32
N MET A 186 -7.31 9.86 -1.42
CA MET A 186 -8.21 9.33 -0.40
C MET A 186 -7.81 7.91 0.05
N LEU A 187 -7.56 7.01 -0.92
CA LEU A 187 -7.14 5.64 -0.63
C LEU A 187 -5.77 5.59 0.05
N HIS A 188 -4.84 6.44 -0.38
CA HIS A 188 -3.45 6.44 0.07
C HIS A 188 -3.30 6.98 1.49
N ILE A 189 -3.97 8.09 1.81
CA ILE A 189 -3.96 8.70 3.15
C ILE A 189 -5.04 8.13 4.08
N MET A 190 -5.87 7.21 3.58
CA MET A 190 -6.95 6.53 4.30
C MET A 190 -7.92 7.48 5.01
N ASP A 191 -8.09 8.69 4.47
CA ASP A 191 -9.06 9.68 4.91
C ASP A 191 -10.24 9.68 3.94
N TYR A 192 -11.24 8.87 4.26
CA TYR A 192 -12.41 8.65 3.39
C TYR A 192 -13.48 9.74 3.48
N LYS A 193 -13.36 10.66 4.43
CA LYS A 193 -14.36 11.71 4.68
C LYS A 193 -13.89 13.05 4.16
N GLU A 194 -12.82 13.59 4.74
CA GLU A 194 -12.36 14.94 4.43
C GLU A 194 -11.39 14.94 3.25
N ARG A 195 -10.60 13.86 3.08
CA ARG A 195 -9.56 13.71 2.05
C ARG A 195 -8.47 14.79 2.15
N GLU A 196 -8.12 15.17 3.36
CA GLU A 196 -7.16 16.26 3.60
C GLU A 196 -6.04 15.88 4.56
N ASP A 197 -6.36 15.14 5.62
CA ASP A 197 -5.44 14.93 6.73
C ASP A 197 -4.89 13.51 6.74
N PHE A 198 -3.59 13.39 6.46
CA PHE A 198 -2.88 12.12 6.55
C PHE A 198 -2.66 11.68 8.01
N ASN A 199 -2.80 12.60 8.98
CA ASN A 199 -2.61 12.34 10.39
C ASN A 199 -3.93 12.03 11.12
N ASN A 200 -4.71 11.10 10.55
CA ASN A 200 -5.99 10.68 11.11
C ASN A 200 -5.86 9.43 11.99
N ALA A 201 -6.86 9.19 12.86
CA ALA A 201 -6.87 8.07 13.80
C ALA A 201 -6.75 6.68 13.13
N LEU A 202 -7.31 6.53 11.92
CA LEU A 202 -7.26 5.27 11.19
C LEU A 202 -5.83 4.95 10.73
N VAL A 203 -5.14 5.90 10.10
CA VAL A 203 -3.73 5.75 9.70
C VAL A 203 -2.84 5.45 10.89
N ILE A 204 -3.04 6.15 12.01
CA ILE A 204 -2.27 5.92 13.25
C ILE A 204 -2.46 4.48 13.73
N LEU A 205 -3.71 4.00 13.80
CA LEU A 205 -4.02 2.63 14.24
C LEU A 205 -3.38 1.58 13.31
N VAL A 206 -3.54 1.73 12.00
CA VAL A 206 -2.97 0.78 11.03
C VAL A 206 -1.44 0.81 11.08
N SER A 207 -0.83 1.99 11.25
CA SER A 207 0.62 2.14 11.36
C SER A 207 1.18 1.45 12.61
N LEU A 208 0.49 1.54 13.76
CA LEU A 208 0.89 0.83 14.98
C LEU A 208 0.80 -0.69 14.79
N ILE A 209 -0.26 -1.19 14.14
CA ILE A 209 -0.43 -2.61 13.83
C ILE A 209 0.65 -3.08 12.86
N ALA A 210 0.94 -2.32 11.81
CA ALA A 210 1.96 -2.63 10.82
C ALA A 210 3.36 -2.61 11.45
N ALA A 211 3.67 -1.65 12.32
CA ALA A 211 4.94 -1.58 13.04
C ALA A 211 5.13 -2.81 13.94
N TRP A 212 4.11 -3.18 14.73
CA TRP A 212 4.14 -4.40 15.53
C TRP A 212 4.36 -5.64 14.67
N PHE A 213 3.61 -5.77 13.57
CA PHE A 213 3.72 -6.92 12.66
C PHE A 213 5.13 -7.01 12.04
N SER A 214 5.68 -5.89 11.58
CA SER A 214 7.06 -5.80 11.05
C SER A 214 8.11 -6.22 12.08
N ILE A 215 7.98 -5.79 13.35
CA ILE A 215 8.89 -6.22 14.42
C ILE A 215 8.81 -7.75 14.61
N THR A 216 7.61 -8.33 14.64
CA THR A 216 7.48 -9.79 14.74
C THR A 216 8.08 -10.50 13.53
N GLY A 217 7.94 -9.93 12.33
CA GLY A 217 8.56 -10.44 11.11
C GLY A 217 10.09 -10.42 11.16
N VAL A 218 10.70 -9.34 11.64
CA VAL A 218 12.16 -9.24 11.80
C VAL A 218 12.69 -10.24 12.84
N VAL A 219 11.99 -10.43 13.95
CA VAL A 219 12.38 -11.45 14.95
C VAL A 219 12.32 -12.85 14.35
N LEU A 220 11.26 -13.18 13.61
CA LEU A 220 11.14 -14.46 12.91
C LEU A 220 12.17 -14.61 11.78
N PHE A 221 12.54 -13.52 11.12
CA PHE A 221 13.60 -13.52 10.10
C PHE A 221 14.93 -14.01 10.69
N PHE A 222 15.34 -13.52 11.87
CA PHE A 222 16.57 -13.99 12.51
C PHE A 222 16.49 -15.42 13.07
N ASP A 223 15.30 -15.93 13.41
CA ASP A 223 15.11 -17.34 13.79
C ASP A 223 15.11 -18.27 12.56
N SER A 224 14.61 -17.78 11.43
CA SER A 224 14.43 -18.57 10.20
C SER A 224 15.66 -18.59 9.31
N PHE A 225 16.44 -17.51 9.23
CA PHE A 225 17.62 -17.43 8.38
C PHE A 225 18.85 -17.92 9.12
N ARG A 226 19.52 -18.93 8.57
CA ARG A 226 20.80 -19.41 9.07
C ARG A 226 21.94 -18.76 8.28
N ARG A 227 23.13 -18.64 8.88
CA ARG A 227 24.34 -18.12 8.19
C ARG A 227 24.60 -18.80 6.85
N GLU A 228 24.22 -20.07 6.74
CA GLU A 228 24.34 -20.89 5.53
C GLU A 228 23.40 -20.48 4.37
N ASP A 229 22.27 -19.83 4.63
CA ASP A 229 21.36 -19.38 3.57
C ASP A 229 21.94 -18.19 2.78
N PHE A 230 22.92 -17.49 3.37
CA PHE A 230 23.67 -16.41 2.74
C PHE A 230 24.91 -16.88 1.98
N LEU A 231 25.24 -18.18 1.98
CA LEU A 231 26.39 -18.72 1.23
C LEU A 231 26.27 -18.46 -0.27
N ALA A 232 25.04 -18.41 -0.81
CA ALA A 232 24.80 -18.08 -2.22
C ALA A 232 25.20 -16.64 -2.61
N LEU A 233 25.35 -15.74 -1.65
CA LEU A 233 25.82 -14.36 -1.86
C LEU A 233 27.35 -14.23 -1.79
N VAL A 234 28.06 -15.29 -1.40
CA VAL A 234 29.53 -15.33 -1.34
C VAL A 234 30.09 -15.82 -2.68
N PRO A 235 31.12 -15.16 -3.25
CA PRO A 235 31.78 -15.64 -4.47
C PRO A 235 32.25 -17.10 -4.31
N GLY A 236 31.75 -17.99 -5.17
CA GLY A 236 32.04 -19.43 -5.10
C GLY A 236 31.01 -20.28 -4.32
N GLY A 237 30.06 -19.68 -3.60
CA GLY A 237 29.05 -20.41 -2.81
C GLY A 237 27.93 -21.10 -3.61
N TRP A 238 27.85 -20.84 -4.91
CA TRP A 238 27.08 -21.60 -5.89
C TRP A 238 27.70 -22.96 -6.28
N TRP A 239 29.01 -23.15 -6.05
CA TRP A 239 29.70 -24.41 -6.35
C TRP A 239 29.61 -25.36 -5.16
N ARG A 240 28.82 -26.42 -5.28
CA ARG A 240 28.68 -27.43 -4.22
C ARG A 240 29.58 -28.63 -4.50
N SER A 241 30.35 -29.05 -3.49
CA SER A 241 31.15 -30.27 -3.59
C SER A 241 30.25 -31.51 -3.70
N PRO A 242 30.60 -32.50 -4.53
CA PRO A 242 29.87 -33.76 -4.58
C PRO A 242 29.98 -34.51 -3.25
N ALA A 243 28.92 -35.23 -2.88
CA ALA A 243 28.84 -36.07 -1.70
C ALA A 243 28.08 -37.37 -2.03
N ARG A 244 28.37 -38.44 -1.31
CA ARG A 244 27.70 -39.73 -1.45
C ARG A 244 26.96 -40.08 -0.16
N ILE A 245 25.71 -40.49 -0.31
CA ILE A 245 24.87 -40.90 0.80
C ILE A 245 24.70 -42.42 0.71
N ALA A 246 25.14 -43.15 1.73
CA ALA A 246 24.86 -44.57 1.87
C ALA A 246 23.57 -44.76 2.68
N VAL A 247 22.56 -45.35 2.06
CA VAL A 247 21.27 -45.63 2.71
C VAL A 247 21.31 -47.04 3.28
N CYS A 248 21.13 -47.15 4.59
CA CYS A 248 21.16 -48.41 5.31
C CYS A 248 19.80 -48.81 5.86
N ALA A 249 19.50 -50.10 5.79
CA ALA A 249 18.41 -50.72 6.54
C ALA A 249 18.72 -50.70 8.06
N PRO A 250 17.74 -50.94 8.94
CA PRO A 250 17.94 -50.94 10.40
C PRO A 250 19.02 -51.91 10.89
N HIS A 251 19.28 -52.98 10.15
CA HIS A 251 20.32 -53.98 10.43
C HIS A 251 21.71 -53.63 9.85
N GLY A 252 21.88 -52.44 9.29
CA GLY A 252 23.18 -51.92 8.83
C GLY A 252 23.60 -52.39 7.43
N GLU A 253 22.75 -53.10 6.70
CA GLU A 253 23.00 -53.42 5.29
C GLU A 253 22.77 -52.19 4.41
N VAL A 254 23.69 -51.95 3.48
CA VAL A 254 23.59 -50.84 2.52
C VAL A 254 22.64 -51.24 1.40
N VAL A 255 21.48 -50.59 1.34
CA VAL A 255 20.41 -50.87 0.38
C VAL A 255 20.56 -50.03 -0.89
N ALA A 256 21.05 -48.78 -0.75
CA ALA A 256 21.24 -47.88 -1.87
C ALA A 256 22.41 -46.91 -1.66
N ARG A 257 22.93 -46.36 -2.75
CA ARG A 257 23.90 -45.25 -2.74
C ARG A 257 23.37 -44.12 -3.62
N VAL A 258 23.21 -42.96 -3.00
CA VAL A 258 22.62 -41.75 -3.60
C VAL A 258 23.73 -40.73 -3.86
N SER A 259 23.74 -40.16 -5.06
CA SER A 259 24.69 -39.12 -5.45
C SER A 259 24.09 -37.75 -5.15
N SER A 260 24.77 -36.96 -4.33
CA SER A 260 24.27 -35.70 -3.82
C SER A 260 25.33 -34.60 -3.84
N PHE A 261 24.95 -33.41 -3.40
CA PHE A 261 25.85 -32.27 -3.19
C PHE A 261 25.78 -31.80 -1.74
N VAL A 262 26.93 -31.33 -1.23
CA VAL A 262 26.98 -30.72 0.11
C VAL A 262 26.03 -29.52 0.18
N GLY A 263 25.27 -29.42 1.27
CA GLY A 263 24.27 -28.38 1.53
C GLY A 263 22.87 -28.69 0.99
N GLY A 264 22.69 -29.75 0.19
CA GLY A 264 21.37 -30.26 -0.19
C GLY A 264 20.58 -30.73 1.02
N ARG A 265 19.24 -30.60 1.00
CA ARG A 265 18.38 -31.16 2.05
C ARG A 265 18.26 -32.65 1.83
N LEU A 266 18.52 -33.44 2.87
CA LEU A 266 18.56 -34.90 2.75
C LEU A 266 17.26 -35.48 2.18
N TYR A 267 16.12 -34.94 2.57
CA TYR A 267 14.82 -35.35 2.05
C TYR A 267 14.69 -35.19 0.53
N ASP A 268 15.15 -34.05 -0.02
CA ASP A 268 15.06 -33.77 -1.45
C ASP A 268 16.08 -34.62 -2.23
N GLU A 269 17.28 -34.82 -1.67
CA GLU A 269 18.34 -35.61 -2.31
C GLU A 269 17.98 -37.12 -2.34
N LEU A 270 17.35 -37.66 -1.29
CA LEU A 270 16.85 -39.04 -1.29
C LEU A 270 15.69 -39.23 -2.29
N ALA A 271 14.77 -38.27 -2.36
CA ALA A 271 13.62 -38.34 -3.28
C ALA A 271 14.04 -38.28 -4.76
N ARG A 272 15.18 -37.65 -5.10
CA ARG A 272 15.72 -37.62 -6.47
C ARG A 272 16.18 -38.99 -6.98
N ASP A 273 16.60 -39.86 -6.06
CA ASP A 273 17.02 -41.24 -6.34
C ASP A 273 15.93 -42.24 -5.92
N ASP A 274 14.65 -41.85 -6.04
CA ASP A 274 13.45 -42.66 -5.79
C ASP A 274 13.28 -43.21 -4.35
N ILE A 275 14.01 -42.66 -3.37
CA ILE A 275 13.85 -43.00 -1.95
C ILE A 275 12.93 -41.97 -1.29
N VAL A 276 11.62 -42.21 -1.41
CA VAL A 276 10.59 -41.27 -0.93
C VAL A 276 10.28 -41.51 0.55
N LEU A 277 10.62 -40.53 1.38
CA LEU A 277 10.24 -40.53 2.80
C LEU A 277 8.80 -40.01 2.97
N PRO A 278 8.02 -40.53 3.93
CA PRO A 278 6.66 -40.06 4.16
C PRO A 278 6.65 -38.59 4.60
N SER A 279 5.75 -37.80 4.00
CA SER A 279 5.67 -36.36 4.23
C SER A 279 4.29 -35.78 3.92
N ASN A 280 3.71 -35.08 4.89
CA ASN A 280 2.48 -34.30 4.71
C ASN A 280 2.74 -32.79 4.55
N CYS A 281 4.01 -32.36 4.62
CA CYS A 281 4.37 -30.94 4.66
C CYS A 281 5.36 -30.50 3.58
N GLY A 282 5.71 -31.38 2.64
CA GLY A 282 6.64 -31.07 1.54
C GLY A 282 8.01 -30.57 2.02
N GLY A 283 8.48 -31.06 3.18
CA GLY A 283 9.76 -30.67 3.75
C GLY A 283 9.77 -29.42 4.65
N GLY A 284 8.61 -28.88 5.00
CA GLY A 284 8.48 -27.73 5.91
C GLY A 284 8.78 -27.99 7.39
N GLY A 285 9.16 -29.21 7.79
CA GLY A 285 9.51 -29.52 9.18
C GLY A 285 8.35 -29.43 10.19
N THR A 286 7.11 -29.60 9.74
CA THR A 286 5.91 -29.47 10.60
C THR A 286 5.12 -30.75 10.84
N CYS A 287 5.31 -31.81 10.05
CA CYS A 287 4.53 -33.05 10.17
C CYS A 287 5.24 -34.16 10.97
N GLY A 288 6.57 -34.17 11.03
CA GLY A 288 7.34 -35.15 11.82
C GLY A 288 7.47 -36.54 11.19
N LEU A 289 7.07 -36.73 9.93
CA LEU A 289 7.02 -38.05 9.29
C LEU A 289 8.33 -38.50 8.64
N CYS A 290 9.14 -37.56 8.11
CA CYS A 290 10.37 -37.86 7.35
C CYS A 290 11.55 -38.25 8.27
N VAL A 291 11.33 -39.23 9.14
CA VAL A 291 12.25 -39.63 10.20
C VAL A 291 13.36 -40.49 9.62
N VAL A 292 14.61 -40.18 9.99
CA VAL A 292 15.81 -40.93 9.62
C VAL A 292 16.76 -41.03 10.81
N ASN A 293 17.66 -42.00 10.79
CA ASN A 293 18.74 -42.11 11.76
C ASN A 293 20.06 -41.60 11.14
N LEU A 294 20.65 -40.56 11.74
CA LEU A 294 21.92 -39.96 11.31
C LEU A 294 23.04 -40.14 12.36
N GLY A 295 22.76 -40.89 13.42
CA GLY A 295 23.66 -41.06 14.56
C GLY A 295 23.58 -39.92 15.58
N PRO A 296 24.03 -40.18 16.83
CA PRO A 296 23.87 -39.27 17.97
C PRO A 296 24.61 -37.94 17.77
N ASP A 297 25.72 -37.96 17.04
CA ASP A 297 26.57 -36.79 16.79
C ASP A 297 25.95 -35.77 15.81
N TRP A 298 24.87 -36.15 15.12
CA TRP A 298 24.24 -35.25 14.16
C TRP A 298 23.53 -34.08 14.85
N PRO A 299 23.67 -32.82 14.39
CA PRO A 299 23.02 -31.68 15.02
C PRO A 299 21.49 -31.80 15.10
N VAL A 300 20.90 -31.32 16.20
CA VAL A 300 19.45 -31.31 16.42
C VAL A 300 18.86 -29.97 15.96
N SER A 301 17.92 -29.99 15.03
CA SER A 301 17.21 -28.81 14.54
C SER A 301 16.11 -28.32 15.49
N ALA A 302 15.57 -27.11 15.25
CA ALA A 302 14.40 -26.61 15.99
C ALA A 302 13.14 -27.47 15.77
N ALA A 303 12.95 -28.00 14.55
CA ALA A 303 11.85 -28.90 14.23
C ALA A 303 12.00 -30.24 14.95
N ASP A 304 13.22 -30.79 15.01
CA ASP A 304 13.50 -32.02 15.76
C ASP A 304 13.12 -31.86 17.23
N ARG A 305 13.51 -30.75 17.87
CA ARG A 305 13.15 -30.46 19.27
C ARG A 305 11.64 -30.39 19.51
N ARG A 306 10.88 -29.98 18.48
CA ARG A 306 9.44 -29.79 18.58
C ARG A 306 8.64 -31.08 18.30
N LEU A 307 9.14 -31.94 17.44
CA LEU A 307 8.40 -33.08 16.89
C LEU A 307 8.94 -34.44 17.35
N LEU A 308 10.20 -34.52 17.78
CA LEU A 308 10.85 -35.76 18.23
C LEU A 308 11.07 -35.74 19.75
N SER A 309 10.87 -36.89 20.38
CA SER A 309 11.11 -37.06 21.81
C SER A 309 12.59 -36.88 22.15
N ALA A 310 12.91 -36.62 23.43
CA ALA A 310 14.31 -36.53 23.88
C ALA A 310 15.07 -37.83 23.59
N HIS A 311 14.46 -38.98 23.88
CA HIS A 311 15.03 -40.29 23.64
C HIS A 311 15.35 -40.56 22.16
N GLN A 312 14.44 -40.22 21.25
CA GLN A 312 14.68 -40.33 19.81
C GLN A 312 15.86 -39.47 19.38
N ARG A 313 15.94 -38.23 19.87
CA ARG A 313 17.04 -37.31 19.54
C ARG A 313 18.38 -37.81 20.06
N GLU A 314 18.41 -38.37 21.26
CA GLU A 314 19.61 -39.00 21.85
C GLU A 314 20.08 -40.23 21.04
N GLN A 315 19.15 -40.99 20.45
CA GLN A 315 19.46 -42.12 19.56
C GLN A 315 19.93 -41.72 18.15
N GLY A 316 20.02 -40.43 17.85
CA GLY A 316 20.43 -39.95 16.52
C GLY A 316 19.30 -39.82 15.50
N ILE A 317 18.04 -39.91 15.95
CA ILE A 317 16.88 -39.73 15.07
C ILE A 317 16.69 -38.24 14.73
N ARG A 318 16.54 -37.94 13.44
CA ARG A 318 16.39 -36.57 12.91
C ARG A 318 15.29 -36.54 11.84
N LEU A 319 14.76 -35.35 11.58
CA LEU A 319 13.88 -35.10 10.44
C LEU A 319 14.73 -34.83 9.20
N SER A 320 14.67 -35.74 8.22
CA SER A 320 15.41 -35.67 6.96
C SER A 320 15.20 -34.34 6.21
N CYS A 321 13.99 -33.76 6.26
CA CYS A 321 13.72 -32.48 5.60
C CYS A 321 14.40 -31.26 6.23
N GLN A 322 14.96 -31.41 7.43
CA GLN A 322 15.67 -30.36 8.16
C GLN A 322 17.17 -30.66 8.28
N ALA A 323 17.59 -31.88 7.91
CA ALA A 323 18.97 -32.29 7.81
C ALA A 323 19.55 -31.91 6.45
N LYS A 324 20.78 -31.41 6.44
CA LYS A 324 21.54 -31.07 5.23
C LYS A 324 22.67 -32.07 5.03
N VAL A 325 23.00 -32.38 3.79
CA VAL A 325 24.14 -33.23 3.44
C VAL A 325 25.42 -32.46 3.75
N ALA A 326 26.18 -32.86 4.76
CA ALA A 326 27.41 -32.15 5.14
C ALA A 326 28.66 -32.68 4.41
N ASN A 327 28.69 -33.98 4.16
CA ASN A 327 29.79 -34.75 3.58
C ASN A 327 29.26 -36.13 3.14
N ASP A 328 30.16 -37.03 2.72
CA ASP A 328 29.83 -38.44 2.57
C ASP A 328 29.25 -38.96 3.91
N MET A 329 28.03 -39.46 3.89
CA MET A 329 27.25 -39.77 5.09
C MET A 329 26.48 -41.08 4.98
N VAL A 330 26.13 -41.64 6.13
CA VAL A 330 25.30 -42.84 6.26
C VAL A 330 23.95 -42.45 6.85
N VAL A 331 22.88 -42.96 6.27
CA VAL A 331 21.49 -42.66 6.68
C VAL A 331 20.75 -43.95 6.92
N GLY A 332 20.30 -44.17 8.15
CA GLY A 332 19.42 -45.29 8.50
C GLY A 332 17.96 -44.96 8.20
N ILE A 333 17.28 -45.84 7.46
CA ILE A 333 15.85 -45.75 7.14
C ILE A 333 15.18 -47.05 7.63
N SER A 334 13.95 -46.97 8.12
CA SER A 334 13.20 -48.16 8.55
C SER A 334 12.77 -49.03 7.36
N ASP A 335 12.68 -50.34 7.57
CA ASP A 335 12.25 -51.30 6.53
C ASP A 335 10.85 -50.99 6.00
N GLU A 336 9.96 -50.46 6.85
CA GLU A 336 8.61 -50.03 6.47
C GLU A 336 8.63 -48.94 5.39
N VAL A 337 9.60 -48.03 5.44
CA VAL A 337 9.72 -46.95 4.47
C VAL A 337 10.42 -47.43 3.20
N LEU A 338 11.44 -48.28 3.34
CA LEU A 338 12.14 -48.87 2.19
C LEU A 338 11.25 -49.84 1.38
N SER A 339 10.29 -50.48 2.03
CA SER A 339 9.33 -51.39 1.38
C SER A 339 8.04 -50.70 0.93
N ALA A 340 7.89 -49.40 1.19
CA ALA A 340 6.71 -48.65 0.78
C ALA A 340 6.64 -48.57 -0.75
N GLN A 341 5.47 -48.86 -1.31
CA GLN A 341 5.21 -48.76 -2.74
C GLN A 341 4.23 -47.63 -3.02
N GLU A 342 4.53 -46.85 -4.06
CA GLU A 342 3.57 -45.89 -4.59
C GLU A 342 2.49 -46.63 -5.37
N LEU A 343 1.22 -46.40 -4.98
CA LEU A 343 0.07 -47.01 -5.63
C LEU A 343 -0.80 -45.91 -6.24
N THR A 344 -1.03 -46.01 -7.54
CA THR A 344 -2.03 -45.17 -8.23
C THR A 344 -3.40 -45.83 -8.07
N ALA A 345 -4.29 -45.21 -7.30
CA ALA A 345 -5.64 -45.70 -7.03
C ALA A 345 -6.72 -44.79 -7.63
N GLU A 346 -7.84 -45.36 -8.05
CA GLU A 346 -9.00 -44.63 -8.56
C GLU A 346 -9.96 -44.27 -7.42
N VAL A 347 -10.39 -43.01 -7.34
CA VAL A 347 -11.44 -42.60 -6.40
C VAL A 347 -12.80 -43.03 -6.96
N VAL A 348 -13.39 -44.08 -6.40
CA VAL A 348 -14.68 -44.61 -6.89
C VAL A 348 -15.88 -43.94 -6.22
N GLU A 349 -15.71 -43.43 -5.00
CA GLU A 349 -16.79 -42.78 -4.27
C GLU A 349 -16.21 -41.77 -3.26
N CYS A 350 -16.84 -40.61 -3.15
CA CYS A 350 -16.57 -39.63 -2.11
C CYS A 350 -17.88 -39.05 -1.59
N ARG A 351 -18.28 -39.38 -0.36
CA ARG A 351 -19.54 -38.90 0.23
C ARG A 351 -19.33 -38.22 1.57
N PHE A 352 -20.17 -37.24 1.87
CA PHE A 352 -20.20 -36.62 3.18
C PHE A 352 -20.92 -37.53 4.18
N LEU A 353 -20.28 -37.80 5.32
CA LEU A 353 -20.90 -38.43 6.47
C LEU A 353 -21.45 -37.36 7.44
N THR A 354 -20.78 -36.21 7.51
CA THR A 354 -21.21 -35.01 8.24
C THR A 354 -20.79 -33.78 7.42
N PRO A 355 -21.18 -32.54 7.82
CA PRO A 355 -20.72 -31.33 7.11
C PRO A 355 -19.19 -31.18 7.01
N PHE A 356 -18.42 -31.89 7.85
CA PHE A 356 -16.96 -31.77 7.91
C PHE A 356 -16.21 -33.10 7.71
N ILE A 357 -16.92 -34.23 7.60
CA ILE A 357 -16.29 -35.56 7.45
C ILE A 357 -16.75 -36.18 6.13
N ARG A 358 -15.78 -36.65 5.34
CA ARG A 358 -16.01 -37.38 4.09
C ARG A 358 -15.47 -38.80 4.21
N GLU A 359 -16.21 -39.74 3.66
CA GLU A 359 -15.73 -41.08 3.35
C GLU A 359 -15.25 -41.08 1.90
N ILE A 360 -14.03 -41.58 1.68
CA ILE A 360 -13.43 -41.75 0.34
C ILE A 360 -13.19 -43.24 0.15
N ARG A 361 -13.78 -43.83 -0.89
CA ARG A 361 -13.51 -45.21 -1.29
C ARG A 361 -12.56 -45.19 -2.49
N LEU A 362 -11.45 -45.92 -2.34
CA LEU A 362 -10.42 -46.06 -3.36
C LEU A 362 -10.46 -47.48 -3.94
N ARG A 363 -10.32 -47.59 -5.26
CA ARG A 363 -10.04 -48.84 -5.96
C ARG A 363 -8.55 -48.90 -6.23
N LEU A 364 -7.87 -49.86 -5.59
CA LEU A 364 -6.45 -50.12 -5.82
C LEU A 364 -6.23 -50.73 -7.21
N PRO A 365 -5.03 -50.56 -7.81
CA PRO A 365 -4.68 -51.25 -9.04
C PRO A 365 -4.67 -52.76 -8.76
N GLY A 366 -5.33 -53.52 -9.64
CA GLY A 366 -5.53 -54.97 -9.51
C GLY A 366 -4.32 -55.80 -9.93
#